data_AF-A0AAW2NP90-F1
#
_entry.id   AF-A0AAW2NP90-F1
#
_cell.length_a   1.000
_cell.length_b   1.000
_cell.length_c   1.000
_cell.angle_alpha   90.00
_cell.angle_beta   90.00
_cell.angle_gamma   90.00
#
_symmetry.space_group_name_H-M   'P 1'
#
loop_
_entity.id
_entity.type
_entity.pdbx_description
1 polymer ?
#
loop_
_entity_poly.entity_id
_entity_poly.type
_entity_poly.pdbx_seq_one_letter_code
_entity_poly.pdbx_strand_id
1 'polypeptide(L)' 'MVIRLDIANFLVHKVLVDNGSSADIIFWDVIKRIGLEDAQLDPVHTPLVGFGGSGVASMGTISLPLSMGKNRKGRR' A
#
# COMPACT_ATOMS: atom_id res chain seq x y z
N MET A 1 13.60 -0.73 -6.18
CA MET A 1 14.00 0.48 -5.40
C MET A 1 13.14 0.55 -4.14
N VAL A 2 13.60 1.09 -3.00
CA VAL A 2 12.73 1.28 -1.82
C VAL A 2 12.67 2.75 -1.45
N ILE A 3 11.46 3.29 -1.34
CA ILE A 3 11.21 4.71 -1.04
C ILE A 3 10.38 4.88 0.22
N ARG A 4 10.31 6.13 0.69
CA ARG A 4 9.38 6.55 1.73
C ARG A 4 8.21 7.26 1.08
N LEU A 5 7.00 6.92 1.49
CA LEU A 5 5.77 7.59 1.06
C LEU A 5 4.95 7.98 2.28
N ASP A 6 4.24 9.10 2.17
CA ASP A 6 3.14 9.41 3.06
C ASP A 6 1.88 8.75 2.49
N ILE A 7 1.31 7.83 3.26
CA ILE A 7 0.11 7.07 2.91
C ILE A 7 -0.93 7.38 3.98
N ALA A 8 -2.06 7.99 3.60
CA ALA A 8 -3.11 8.36 4.55
C ALA A 8 -2.64 9.21 5.75
N ASN A 9 -1.68 10.12 5.54
CA ASN A 9 -1.02 10.95 6.57
C ASN A 9 -0.04 10.18 7.47
N PHE A 10 0.33 8.95 7.12
CA PHE A 10 1.34 8.14 7.81
C PHE A 10 2.58 7.94 6.94
N LEU A 11 3.75 8.21 7.53
CA LEU A 11 5.02 7.98 6.84
C LEU A 11 5.37 6.48 6.83
N VAL A 12 5.22 5.85 5.66
CA VAL A 12 5.64 4.46 5.41
C VAL A 12 7.08 4.47 4.90
N HIS A 13 8.00 3.92 5.69
CA HIS A 13 9.44 4.02 5.44
C HIS A 13 9.98 3.07 4.36
N LYS A 14 9.27 1.98 4.08
CA LYS A 14 9.73 0.91 3.20
C LYS A 14 8.63 0.57 2.20
N VAL A 15 8.53 1.34 1.13
CA VAL A 15 7.68 1.03 -0.02
C VAL A 15 8.57 0.53 -1.15
N LEU A 16 8.36 -0.72 -1.58
CA LEU A 16 9.08 -1.30 -2.71
C LEU A 16 8.50 -0.73 -4.01
N VAL A 17 9.35 -0.15 -4.84
CA VAL A 17 9.05 0.20 -6.23
C VAL A 17 9.49 -0.95 -7.11
N ASP A 18 8.49 -1.61 -7.68
CA ASP A 18 8.62 -2.73 -8.61
C ASP A 18 7.99 -2.35 -9.96
N ASN A 19 8.85 -2.06 -10.95
CA ASN A 19 8.41 -1.66 -12.29
C ASN A 19 7.86 -2.84 -13.11
N GLY A 20 8.03 -4.08 -12.65
CA GLY A 20 7.48 -5.27 -13.29
C GLY A 20 6.09 -5.65 -12.76
N SER A 21 5.61 -4.99 -11.70
CA SER A 21 4.28 -5.23 -11.14
C SER A 21 3.21 -4.42 -11.87
N SER A 22 2.05 -5.04 -12.07
CA SER A 22 0.85 -4.38 -12.62
C SER A 22 -0.12 -3.89 -11.53
N ALA A 23 0.18 -4.14 -10.25
CA ALA A 23 -0.69 -3.81 -9.13
C ALA A 23 0.10 -3.26 -7.96
N ASP A 24 -0.50 -2.29 -7.26
CA ASP A 24 -0.05 -1.82 -5.96
C ASP A 24 -0.60 -2.72 -4.86
N ILE A 25 0.28 -3.18 -3.96
CA ILE A 25 -0.09 -4.11 -2.90
C ILE A 25 0.33 -3.53 -1.55
N ILE A 26 -0.60 -3.51 -0.61
CA ILE A 26 -0.37 -3.18 0.80
C ILE A 26 -0.84 -4.34 1.68
N PHE A 27 0.00 -4.75 2.63
CA PHE A 27 -0.37 -5.79 3.57
C PHE A 27 -1.37 -5.26 4.60
N TRP A 28 -2.32 -6.10 5.00
CA TRP A 28 -3.32 -5.76 6.01
C TRP A 28 -2.70 -5.34 7.35
N ASP A 29 -1.57 -5.93 7.73
CA ASP A 29 -0.83 -5.51 8.94
C ASP A 29 -0.31 -4.07 8.85
N VAL A 30 -0.02 -3.55 7.65
CA VAL A 30 0.33 -2.14 7.46
C VAL A 30 -0.91 -1.27 7.64
N ILE A 31 -2.06 -1.67 7.09
CA ILE A 31 -3.36 -0.99 7.27
C ILE A 31 -3.71 -0.85 8.76
N LYS A 32 -3.56 -1.93 9.54
CA LYS A 32 -3.72 -1.90 11.01
C LYS A 32 -2.75 -0.95 11.69
N ARG A 33 -1.47 -0.94 11.27
CA ARG A 33 -0.45 -0.08 11.90
C ARG A 33 -0.65 1.41 11.62
N ILE A 34 -1.37 1.76 10.56
CA ILE A 34 -1.72 3.15 10.23
C ILE A 34 -3.13 3.52 10.70
N GLY A 35 -3.77 2.69 11.54
CA GLY A 35 -5.06 3.03 12.17
C GLY A 35 -6.28 2.93 11.25
N LEU A 36 -6.20 2.11 10.20
CA LEU A 36 -7.26 1.92 9.20
C LEU A 36 -7.84 0.49 9.25
N GLU A 37 -7.73 -0.20 10.38
CA GLU A 37 -8.25 -1.56 10.57
C GLU A 37 -9.76 -1.72 10.35
N ASP A 38 -10.52 -0.65 10.55
CA ASP A 38 -11.98 -0.61 10.35
C ASP A 38 -12.36 -0.08 8.95
N ALA A 39 -11.39 0.14 8.06
CA ALA A 39 -11.66 0.62 6.72
C ALA A 39 -12.47 -0.40 5.92
N GLN A 40 -13.52 0.09 5.27
CA GLN A 40 -14.33 -0.73 4.36
C GLN A 40 -13.53 -0.99 3.08
N LEU A 41 -13.33 -2.27 2.77
CA LEU A 41 -12.69 -2.71 1.53
C LEU A 41 -13.74 -2.93 0.45
N ASP A 42 -13.43 -2.49 -0.76
CA ASP A 42 -14.20 -2.87 -1.94
C ASP A 42 -13.93 -4.34 -2.29
N PRO A 43 -14.95 -5.14 -2.60
CA PRO A 43 -14.77 -6.55 -2.93
C PRO A 43 -14.00 -6.71 -4.24
N VAL A 44 -13.10 -7.70 -4.26
CA VAL A 44 -12.38 -8.13 -5.46
C VAL A 44 -12.63 -9.63 -5.68
N HIS A 45 -12.93 -10.00 -6.93
CA HIS A 45 -13.20 -11.39 -7.31
C HIS A 45 -12.11 -12.01 -8.19
N THR A 46 -11.18 -11.19 -8.68
CA THR A 46 -10.03 -11.60 -9.48
C THR A 46 -8.80 -11.81 -8.59
N PRO A 47 -8.17 -13.00 -8.61
CA PRO A 47 -6.96 -13.24 -7.85
C PRO A 47 -5.79 -12.44 -8.43
N LEU A 48 -4.84 -12.07 -7.57
CA LEU A 48 -3.54 -11.56 -7.97
C LEU A 48 -2.68 -12.72 -8.46
N VAL A 49 -2.25 -12.70 -9.71
CA VAL A 49 -1.43 -13.76 -10.31
C VAL A 49 -0.02 -13.23 -10.55
N GLY A 50 0.95 -13.85 -9.88
CA GLY A 50 2.37 -13.54 -10.06
C GLY A 50 3.03 -14.39 -11.14
N PHE A 51 4.35 -14.23 -11.29
CA PHE A 51 5.17 -14.95 -12.27
C PHE A 51 5.08 -16.49 -12.16
N GLY A 52 4.81 -17.03 -10.97
CA GLY A 52 4.64 -18.47 -10.76
C GLY A 52 3.30 -19.04 -11.23
N GLY A 53 2.39 -18.21 -11.77
CA GLY A 53 1.06 -18.62 -12.22
C GLY A 53 0.07 -18.96 -11.11
N SER A 54 0.52 -19.11 -9.86
CA SER A 54 -0.34 -19.26 -8.69
C SER A 54 -1.04 -17.95 -8.35
N GLY A 55 -2.36 -17.99 -8.21
CA GLY A 55 -3.18 -16.87 -7.78
C GLY A 55 -3.27 -16.76 -6.25
N VAL A 56 -3.31 -15.52 -5.74
CA VAL A 56 -3.59 -15.20 -4.34
C VAL A 56 -4.83 -14.32 -4.27
N ALA A 57 -5.80 -14.68 -3.44
CA ALA A 57 -6.95 -13.83 -3.16
C ALA A 57 -6.53 -12.67 -2.26
N SER A 58 -6.84 -11.44 -2.65
CA SER A 58 -6.70 -10.28 -1.77
C SER A 58 -7.91 -10.18 -0.83
N MET A 59 -7.76 -9.42 0.26
CA MET A 59 -8.90 -9.12 1.13
C MET A 59 -9.91 -8.16 0.49
N GLY A 60 -9.47 -7.41 -0.53
CA GLY A 60 -10.25 -6.40 -1.24
C GLY A 60 -9.34 -5.30 -1.79
N THR A 61 -9.94 -4.19 -2.19
CA THR A 61 -9.23 -2.97 -2.62
C THR A 61 -9.62 -1.78 -1.75
N ILE A 62 -8.71 -0.82 -1.65
CA ILE A 62 -8.93 0.43 -0.92
C ILE A 62 -8.23 1.57 -1.66
N SER A 63 -8.89 2.73 -1.73
CA SER A 63 -8.27 3.96 -2.24
C SER A 63 -7.67 4.74 -1.09
N LEU A 64 -6.35 4.96 -1.12
CA LEU A 64 -5.62 5.70 -0.08
C LEU A 64 -4.96 6.94 -0.69
N PRO A 65 -5.00 8.11 -0.01
CA PRO A 65 -4.26 9.26 -0.48
C PRO A 65 -2.76 9.02 -0.28
N LEU A 66 -1.98 9.31 -1.33
CA LEU A 66 -0.53 9.17 -1.34
C LEU A 66 0.10 10.53 -1.58
N SER A 67 1.19 10.82 -0.87
CA SER A 67 2.07 11.92 -1.24
C SER A 67 3.53 11.53 -1.07
N MET A 68 4.36 12.01 -2.00
CA MET A 68 5.80 11.89 -1.88
C MET A 68 6.26 13.06 -1.03
N GLY A 69 6.72 12.77 0.19
CA GLY A 69 7.06 13.81 1.16
C GLY A 69 8.05 14.82 0.57
N LYS A 70 7.62 16.07 0.38
CA LYS A 70 8.55 17.21 0.42
C LYS A 70 9.08 17.25 1.85
N ASN A 71 10.40 17.31 2.02
CA ASN A 71 11.06 17.51 3.31
C ASN A 71 10.18 18.42 4.19
N ARG A 72 9.51 17.87 5.20
CA ARG A 72 8.90 18.69 6.24
C ARG A 72 10.09 19.30 6.96
N LYS A 73 10.53 20.50 6.53
CA LYS A 73 11.50 21.30 7.28
C LYS A 73 10.97 21.28 8.71
N GLY A 74 11.76 20.68 9.60
CA GLY A 74 11.39 20.50 10.99
C GLY A 74 10.88 21.84 11.50
N ARG A 75 9.64 21.85 11.98
CA ARG A 75 9.13 22.96 12.77
C ARG A 75 9.78 22.78 14.14
N ARG A 76 11.00 23.33 14.24
CA ARG A 76 11.63 23.70 15.51
C ARG A 76 11.63 25.20 15.57
#